data_AF-A0A2D6LVJ9-F1
#
_entry.id   AF-A0A2D6LVJ9-F1
#
_cell.length_a   1.000
_cell.length_b   1.000
_cell.length_c   1.000
_cell.angle_alpha   90.00
_cell.angle_beta   90.00
_cell.angle_gamma   90.00
#
_symmetry.space_group_name_H-M   'P 1'
#
loop_
_entity.id
_entity.type
_entity.pdbx_description
1 polymer ?
#
loop_
_entity_poly.entity_id
_entity_poly.type
_entity_poly.pdbx_seq_one_letter_code
_entity_poly.pdbx_strand_id
1 'polypeptide(L)'
;MKKILIILLLLLFIAGCSDPNRYIYNGYTITKHEFGWAATVYANEQPHIVYLHHGPKELEDIQSENPKNKILDAKQIYATFSPSMPGAPTALAVIDLVKVTGTNPEWGIFKIPTKPTITEPDGINEVKTCNDASKEVTVILFKLGDKTKIYSENHCVIIESETEEDLIKASNRLVYELLGVIE
;
A
#
# COMPACT_ATOMS: atom_id res chain seq x y z
N MET A 1 -56.09 0.07 0.00
CA MET A 1 -55.34 -0.95 0.77
C MET A 1 -54.22 -1.63 -0.02
N LYS A 2 -54.43 -2.18 -1.22
CA LYS A 2 -53.36 -2.85 -2.01
C LYS A 2 -52.13 -1.98 -2.35
N LYS A 3 -52.28 -0.66 -2.53
CA LYS A 3 -51.16 0.24 -2.85
C LYS A 3 -50.22 0.53 -1.66
N ILE A 4 -50.73 0.49 -0.41
CA ILE A 4 -49.94 0.74 0.80
C ILE A 4 -49.05 -0.49 1.13
N LEU A 5 -49.55 -1.69 0.86
CA LEU A 5 -48.81 -2.94 1.06
C LEU A 5 -47.61 -3.08 0.10
N ILE A 6 -47.73 -2.56 -1.12
CA ILE A 6 -46.64 -2.56 -2.13
C ILE A 6 -45.53 -1.57 -1.76
N ILE A 7 -45.89 -0.42 -1.16
CA ILE A 7 -44.90 0.58 -0.70
C ILE A 7 -44.14 0.07 0.53
N LEU A 8 -44.80 -0.66 1.44
CA LEU A 8 -44.12 -1.29 2.58
C LEU A 8 -43.15 -2.40 2.15
N LEU A 9 -43.52 -3.22 1.16
CA LEU A 9 -42.63 -4.26 0.60
C LEU A 9 -41.44 -3.66 -0.17
N LEU A 10 -41.62 -2.51 -0.83
CA LEU A 10 -40.51 -1.79 -1.47
C LEU A 10 -39.54 -1.20 -0.44
N LEU A 11 -40.02 -0.68 0.68
CA LEU A 11 -39.18 -0.15 1.76
C LEU A 11 -38.41 -1.25 2.51
N LEU A 12 -38.99 -2.46 2.63
CA LEU A 12 -38.33 -3.64 3.22
C LEU A 12 -37.20 -4.20 2.34
N PHE A 13 -37.22 -3.97 1.02
CA PHE A 13 -36.13 -4.37 0.13
C PHE A 13 -34.89 -3.46 0.20
N ILE A 14 -35.02 -2.26 0.78
CA ILE A 14 -33.92 -1.29 0.96
C ILE A 14 -33.20 -1.51 2.30
N ALA A 15 -33.73 -2.37 3.18
CA ALA A 15 -32.98 -2.93 4.30
C ALA A 15 -31.98 -3.99 3.77
N GLY A 16 -31.12 -3.58 2.83
CA GLY A 16 -29.97 -4.37 2.41
C GLY A 16 -29.13 -4.67 3.65
N CYS A 17 -28.79 -5.94 3.84
CA CYS A 17 -27.88 -6.40 4.88
C CYS A 17 -26.65 -5.48 4.93
N SER A 18 -26.59 -4.60 5.93
CA SER A 18 -25.37 -3.85 6.21
C SER A 18 -24.36 -4.84 6.76
N ASP A 19 -23.38 -5.23 5.95
CA ASP A 19 -22.24 -5.99 6.43
C ASP A 19 -21.37 -5.03 7.28
N PRO A 20 -21.31 -5.19 8.61
CA PRO A 20 -20.58 -4.28 9.48
C PRO A 20 -19.07 -4.32 9.21
N ASN A 21 -18.59 -5.35 8.50
CA ASN A 21 -17.20 -5.47 8.10
C ASN A 21 -16.91 -4.77 6.77
N ARG A 22 -17.89 -4.13 6.12
CA ARG A 22 -17.70 -3.50 4.82
C ARG A 22 -18.05 -2.01 4.85
N TYR A 23 -17.24 -1.19 4.20
CA TYR A 23 -17.54 0.22 3.97
C TYR A 23 -17.03 0.71 2.60
N ILE A 24 -17.51 1.89 2.19
CA ILE A 24 -17.01 2.58 1.00
C ILE A 24 -16.06 3.69 1.43
N TYR A 25 -14.90 3.76 0.77
CA TYR A 25 -13.87 4.78 0.97
C TYR A 25 -13.46 5.33 -0.39
N ASN A 26 -13.67 6.63 -0.64
CA ASN A 26 -13.35 7.28 -1.92
C ASN A 26 -13.83 6.50 -3.16
N GLY A 27 -15.01 5.87 -3.08
CA GLY A 27 -15.59 5.05 -4.17
C GLY A 27 -15.10 3.60 -4.22
N TYR A 28 -14.13 3.20 -3.39
CA TYR A 28 -13.63 1.84 -3.28
C TYR A 28 -14.36 1.05 -2.21
N THR A 29 -14.60 -0.24 -2.46
CA THR A 29 -15.09 -1.17 -1.43
C THR A 29 -13.94 -1.62 -0.54
N ILE A 30 -14.07 -1.38 0.76
CA ILE A 30 -13.15 -1.85 1.79
C ILE A 30 -13.86 -2.87 2.68
N THR A 31 -13.24 -4.03 2.88
CA THR A 31 -13.80 -5.13 3.67
C THR A 31 -12.80 -5.56 4.75
N LYS A 32 -13.25 -5.67 6.00
CA LYS A 32 -12.47 -6.18 7.13
C LYS A 32 -12.43 -7.70 7.09
N HIS A 33 -11.26 -8.26 7.37
CA HIS A 33 -11.02 -9.69 7.49
C HIS A 33 -10.30 -9.98 8.82
N GLU A 34 -10.13 -11.26 9.14
CA GLU A 34 -9.47 -11.73 10.37
C GLU A 34 -8.06 -11.13 10.56
N PHE A 35 -7.32 -10.98 9.46
CA PHE A 35 -5.91 -10.56 9.47
C PHE A 35 -5.68 -9.13 8.94
N GLY A 36 -6.74 -8.32 8.78
CA GLY A 36 -6.62 -6.94 8.29
C GLY A 36 -7.78 -6.51 7.40
N TRP A 37 -7.45 -5.90 6.28
CA TRP A 37 -8.40 -5.25 5.37
C TRP A 37 -8.14 -5.64 3.93
N ALA A 38 -9.21 -5.68 3.14
CA ALA A 38 -9.17 -5.92 1.71
C ALA A 38 -9.77 -4.71 0.98
N ALA A 39 -9.03 -4.16 0.02
CA ALA A 39 -9.55 -3.19 -0.92
C ALA A 39 -9.83 -3.84 -2.27
N THR A 40 -11.03 -3.61 -2.80
CA THR A 40 -11.37 -3.98 -4.18
C THR A 40 -11.01 -2.81 -5.10
N VAL A 41 -10.00 -3.01 -5.94
CA VAL A 41 -9.49 -2.02 -6.90
C VAL A 41 -9.62 -2.56 -8.32
N TYR A 42 -9.64 -1.70 -9.32
CA TYR A 42 -9.77 -2.10 -10.72
C TYR A 42 -8.54 -1.68 -11.51
N ALA A 43 -7.94 -2.61 -12.24
CA ALA A 43 -6.86 -2.35 -13.17
C ALA A 43 -7.19 -3.02 -14.51
N ASN A 44 -7.20 -2.25 -15.61
CA ASN A 44 -7.62 -2.72 -16.93
C ASN A 44 -9.01 -3.41 -16.90
N GLU A 45 -9.97 -2.80 -16.19
CA GLU A 45 -11.34 -3.33 -16.00
C GLU A 45 -11.44 -4.66 -15.24
N GLN A 46 -10.31 -5.22 -14.78
CA GLN A 46 -10.28 -6.43 -13.97
C GLN A 46 -10.27 -6.06 -12.47
N PRO A 47 -11.13 -6.69 -11.65
CA PRO A 47 -11.11 -6.49 -10.21
C PRO A 47 -9.90 -7.20 -9.58
N HIS A 48 -9.18 -6.49 -8.73
CA HIS A 48 -8.13 -7.01 -7.88
C HIS A 48 -8.51 -6.81 -6.42
N ILE A 49 -8.25 -7.81 -5.59
CA ILE A 49 -8.41 -7.72 -4.14
C ILE A 49 -7.02 -7.58 -3.53
N VAL A 50 -6.77 -6.44 -2.88
CA VAL A 50 -5.50 -6.16 -2.22
C VAL A 50 -5.69 -6.28 -0.72
N TYR A 51 -5.00 -7.24 -0.11
CA TYR A 51 -5.02 -7.48 1.33
C TYR A 51 -3.87 -6.76 2.02
N LEU A 52 -4.21 -5.90 2.98
CA LEU A 52 -3.32 -5.06 3.76
C LEU A 52 -3.66 -5.18 5.25
N HIS A 53 -2.72 -4.80 6.11
CA HIS A 53 -2.90 -4.91 7.57
C HIS A 53 -3.81 -3.79 8.11
N HIS A 54 -3.76 -2.61 7.51
CA HIS A 54 -4.53 -1.43 7.92
C HIS A 54 -5.51 -0.94 6.84
N GLY A 55 -6.64 -0.41 7.28
CA GLY A 55 -7.65 0.19 6.40
C GLY A 55 -7.33 1.65 6.11
N PRO A 56 -7.81 2.22 5.00
CA PRO A 56 -7.44 3.58 4.60
C PRO A 56 -7.79 4.65 5.64
N LYS A 57 -8.89 4.50 6.39
CA LYS A 57 -9.29 5.41 7.47
C LYS A 57 -8.27 5.49 8.63
N GLU A 58 -7.50 4.44 8.86
CA GLU A 58 -6.47 4.41 9.92
C GLU A 58 -5.19 5.15 9.51
N LEU A 59 -5.09 5.56 8.24
CA LEU A 59 -3.86 5.99 7.61
C LEU A 59 -3.91 7.43 7.10
N GLU A 60 -5.05 8.11 7.25
CA GLU A 60 -5.27 9.48 6.75
C GLU A 60 -4.30 10.50 7.35
N ASP A 61 -3.92 10.32 8.62
CA ASP A 61 -3.04 11.23 9.34
C ASP A 61 -1.55 11.06 8.99
N ILE A 62 -1.19 10.00 8.25
CA ILE A 62 0.19 9.76 7.82
C ILE A 62 0.52 10.73 6.68
N GLN A 63 1.45 11.64 6.95
CA GLN A 63 1.91 12.63 5.97
C GLN A 63 2.60 11.95 4.79
N SER A 64 2.22 12.34 3.57
CA SER A 64 2.84 11.88 2.33
C SER A 64 3.10 13.05 1.39
N GLU A 65 4.31 13.16 0.83
CA GLU A 65 4.62 14.10 -0.26
C GLU A 65 4.18 13.58 -1.64
N ASN A 66 3.33 12.56 -1.66
CA ASN A 66 2.78 11.90 -2.83
C ASN A 66 3.86 11.43 -3.83
N PRO A 67 4.65 10.39 -3.49
CA PRO A 67 5.69 9.86 -4.38
C PRO A 67 5.14 9.07 -5.58
N LYS A 68 3.83 8.95 -5.76
CA LYS A 68 3.17 8.07 -6.74
C LYS A 68 3.83 8.03 -8.11
N ASN A 69 4.02 9.18 -8.76
CA ASN A 69 4.58 9.22 -10.12
C ASN A 69 6.03 8.69 -10.16
N LYS A 70 6.82 8.93 -9.12
CA LYS A 70 8.20 8.41 -9.05
C LYS A 70 8.23 6.88 -9.00
N ILE A 71 7.20 6.26 -8.43
CA ILE A 71 7.09 4.81 -8.32
C ILE A 71 6.49 4.23 -9.59
N LEU A 72 5.40 4.80 -10.10
CA LEU A 72 4.69 4.27 -11.27
C LEU A 72 5.43 4.46 -12.59
N ASP A 73 6.31 5.47 -12.69
CA ASP A 73 7.14 5.69 -13.89
C ASP A 73 8.45 4.88 -13.87
N ALA A 74 8.76 4.19 -12.76
CA ALA A 74 9.98 3.42 -12.62
C ALA A 74 9.97 2.14 -13.46
N LYS A 75 11.13 1.75 -14.00
CA LYS A 75 11.32 0.45 -14.65
C LYS A 75 11.71 -0.65 -13.67
N GLN A 76 12.34 -0.26 -12.56
CA GLN A 76 12.79 -1.14 -11.49
C GLN A 76 12.64 -0.42 -10.16
N ILE A 77 12.22 -1.15 -9.14
CA ILE A 77 12.20 -0.68 -7.76
C ILE A 77 13.15 -1.52 -6.91
N TYR A 78 13.92 -0.87 -6.06
CA TYR A 78 14.66 -1.51 -4.97
C TYR A 78 14.04 -1.10 -3.64
N ALA A 79 13.48 -2.06 -2.90
CA ALA A 79 12.96 -1.84 -1.55
C ALA A 79 14.10 -2.11 -0.56
N THR A 80 14.65 -1.07 0.04
CA THR A 80 15.89 -1.17 0.81
C THR A 80 15.73 -0.76 2.26
N PHE A 81 16.48 -1.41 3.13
CA PHE A 81 16.51 -1.17 4.58
C PHE A 81 17.90 -1.51 5.13
N SER A 82 18.24 -0.99 6.31
CA SER A 82 19.49 -1.35 6.99
C SER A 82 19.47 -2.84 7.36
N PRO A 83 20.51 -3.66 7.14
CA PRO A 83 20.56 -5.04 7.64
C PRO A 83 20.52 -5.14 9.19
N SER A 84 20.80 -4.06 9.93
CA SER A 84 20.49 -4.02 11.38
C SER A 84 18.98 -3.94 11.67
N MET A 85 18.19 -3.69 10.62
CA MET A 85 16.74 -3.83 10.50
C MET A 85 16.41 -4.73 9.31
N PRO A 86 16.12 -6.01 9.53
CA PRO A 86 14.68 -6.17 9.62
C PRO A 86 14.27 -7.03 10.81
N GLY A 87 13.34 -6.52 11.60
CA GLY A 87 12.35 -7.37 12.26
C GLY A 87 11.28 -7.86 11.27
N ALA A 88 10.40 -8.73 11.75
CA ALA A 88 9.25 -9.18 10.97
C ALA A 88 8.37 -8.03 10.40
N PRO A 89 8.16 -6.89 11.09
CA PRO A 89 7.34 -5.81 10.57
C PRO A 89 7.94 -5.13 9.32
N THR A 90 9.25 -4.88 9.31
CA THR A 90 9.94 -4.31 8.14
C THR A 90 9.77 -5.21 6.91
N ALA A 91 9.92 -6.53 7.08
CA ALA A 91 9.70 -7.49 6.01
C ALA A 91 8.24 -7.49 5.50
N LEU A 92 7.26 -7.40 6.40
CA LEU A 92 5.84 -7.29 6.03
C LEU A 92 5.54 -6.00 5.27
N ALA A 93 6.10 -4.88 5.69
CA ALA A 93 5.96 -3.60 5.01
C ALA A 93 6.48 -3.67 3.56
N VAL A 94 7.61 -4.34 3.33
CA VAL A 94 8.15 -4.58 1.98
C VAL A 94 7.24 -5.51 1.17
N ILE A 95 6.75 -6.59 1.77
CA ILE A 95 5.84 -7.54 1.09
C ILE A 95 4.55 -6.85 0.63
N ASP A 96 3.96 -6.00 1.47
CA ASP A 96 2.72 -5.30 1.14
C ASP A 96 2.87 -4.39 -0.09
N LEU A 97 4.03 -3.73 -0.22
CA LEU A 97 4.38 -2.97 -1.41
C LEU A 97 4.57 -3.88 -2.64
N VAL A 98 5.34 -4.96 -2.50
CA VAL A 98 5.64 -5.93 -3.57
C VAL A 98 4.36 -6.57 -4.14
N LYS A 99 3.32 -6.76 -3.32
CA LYS A 99 2.02 -7.31 -3.78
C LYS A 99 1.42 -6.47 -4.91
N VAL A 100 1.56 -5.14 -4.87
CA VAL A 100 0.96 -4.26 -5.89
C VAL A 100 1.93 -3.88 -6.99
N THR A 101 3.22 -3.72 -6.69
CA THR A 101 4.23 -3.38 -7.70
C THR A 101 4.60 -4.61 -8.54
N GLY A 102 4.91 -5.74 -7.90
CA GLY A 102 5.31 -7.00 -8.54
C GLY A 102 6.76 -7.39 -8.28
N THR A 103 7.10 -8.67 -8.45
CA THR A 103 8.48 -9.18 -8.38
C THR A 103 9.15 -9.30 -9.75
N ASN A 104 8.35 -9.26 -10.82
CA ASN A 104 8.80 -9.28 -12.20
C ASN A 104 7.74 -8.57 -13.08
N PRO A 105 8.01 -8.32 -14.38
CA PRO A 105 7.12 -7.55 -15.26
C PRO A 105 5.77 -8.20 -15.60
N GLU A 106 5.50 -9.41 -15.11
CA GLU A 106 4.25 -10.14 -15.36
C GLU A 106 3.33 -10.22 -14.12
N TRP A 107 3.85 -9.89 -12.94
CA TRP A 107 3.15 -10.02 -11.65
C TRP A 107 2.90 -8.67 -11.00
N GLY A 108 1.95 -8.62 -10.07
CA GLY A 108 1.50 -7.38 -9.44
C GLY A 108 0.50 -6.61 -10.30
N ILE A 109 -0.13 -5.60 -9.71
CA ILE A 109 -1.11 -4.75 -10.40
C ILE A 109 -0.38 -3.81 -11.37
N PHE A 110 0.74 -3.24 -10.94
CA PHE A 110 1.50 -2.26 -11.73
C PHE A 110 2.59 -2.87 -12.60
N LYS A 111 2.96 -4.14 -12.37
CA LYS A 111 3.98 -4.86 -13.16
C LYS A 111 5.35 -4.19 -13.17
N ILE A 112 5.72 -3.59 -12.04
CA ILE A 112 7.01 -2.93 -11.82
C ILE A 112 7.86 -3.85 -10.94
N PRO A 113 8.90 -4.49 -11.49
CA PRO A 113 9.76 -5.38 -10.73
C PRO A 113 10.32 -4.70 -9.49
N THR A 114 10.05 -5.26 -8.33
CA THR A 114 10.51 -4.78 -7.03
C THR A 114 11.37 -5.85 -6.38
N LYS A 115 12.60 -5.48 -6.03
CA LYS A 115 13.56 -6.38 -5.39
C LYS A 115 13.93 -5.86 -3.99
N PRO A 116 13.86 -6.71 -2.95
CA PRO A 116 14.37 -6.34 -1.63
C PRO A 116 15.90 -6.30 -1.65
N THR A 117 16.49 -5.28 -1.02
CA THR A 117 17.93 -5.04 -0.91
C THR A 117 18.28 -4.44 0.45
N ILE A 118 19.57 -4.27 0.75
CA ILE A 118 20.02 -3.68 2.03
C ILE A 118 20.87 -2.42 1.82
N THR A 119 20.98 -1.56 2.82
CA THR A 119 21.74 -0.29 2.70
C THR A 119 23.23 -0.41 2.94
N GLU A 120 23.70 -1.50 3.56
CA GLU A 120 25.12 -1.77 3.77
C GLU A 120 25.44 -3.27 3.67
N PRO A 121 26.69 -3.68 3.40
CA PRO A 121 27.00 -5.08 3.16
C PRO A 121 26.79 -5.99 4.38
N ASP A 122 26.11 -7.11 4.19
CA ASP A 122 26.01 -8.23 5.15
C ASP A 122 26.70 -9.52 4.65
N GLY A 123 27.29 -9.46 3.46
CA GLY A 123 27.98 -10.58 2.80
C GLY A 123 27.10 -11.46 1.90
N ILE A 124 25.79 -11.21 1.82
CA ILE A 124 24.82 -12.06 1.10
C ILE A 124 23.94 -11.25 0.16
N ASN A 125 23.36 -10.15 0.66
CA ASN A 125 22.34 -9.39 -0.04
C ASN A 125 22.95 -8.26 -0.89
N GLU A 126 22.26 -7.91 -1.98
CA GLU A 126 22.63 -6.78 -2.82
C GLU A 126 22.45 -5.47 -2.06
N VAL A 127 23.45 -4.57 -2.19
CA VAL A 127 23.44 -3.26 -1.55
C VAL A 127 22.87 -2.22 -2.51
N LYS A 128 21.82 -1.51 -2.10
CA LYS A 128 21.26 -0.36 -2.81
C LYS A 128 20.93 0.75 -1.83
N THR A 129 21.22 1.97 -2.22
CA THR A 129 21.01 3.17 -1.40
C THR A 129 20.27 4.22 -2.21
N CYS A 130 19.83 5.31 -1.56
CA CYS A 130 19.22 6.43 -2.29
C CYS A 130 20.12 7.03 -3.38
N ASN A 131 21.45 6.84 -3.30
CA ASN A 131 22.38 7.30 -4.34
C ASN A 131 22.28 6.50 -5.65
N ASP A 132 21.71 5.29 -5.60
CA ASP A 132 21.46 4.45 -6.77
C ASP A 132 20.14 4.82 -7.48
N ALA A 133 19.35 5.72 -6.90
CA ALA A 133 18.06 6.13 -7.45
C ALA A 133 18.23 7.04 -8.68
N SER A 134 17.44 6.78 -9.71
CA SER A 134 17.42 7.51 -10.98
C SER A 134 16.01 7.54 -11.56
N LYS A 135 15.83 8.19 -12.72
CA LYS A 135 14.53 8.22 -13.40
C LYS A 135 13.98 6.84 -13.75
N GLU A 136 14.86 5.88 -14.04
CA GLU A 136 14.46 4.52 -14.41
C GLU A 136 14.44 3.55 -13.22
N VAL A 137 15.13 3.91 -12.14
CA VAL A 137 15.33 3.06 -10.96
C VAL A 137 14.91 3.83 -9.71
N THR A 138 13.79 3.44 -9.12
CA THR A 138 13.34 4.05 -7.86
C THR A 138 13.83 3.22 -6.69
N VAL A 139 14.43 3.88 -5.70
CA VAL A 139 14.81 3.24 -4.44
C VAL A 139 13.77 3.63 -3.40
N ILE A 140 13.19 2.66 -2.71
CA ILE A 140 12.28 2.88 -1.60
C ILE A 140 13.03 2.51 -0.33
N LEU A 141 13.47 3.50 0.42
CA LEU A 141 14.19 3.34 1.68
C LEU A 141 13.21 3.27 2.84
N PHE A 142 13.20 2.15 3.54
CA PHE A 142 12.52 1.97 4.82
C PHE A 142 13.50 2.30 5.95
N LYS A 143 13.14 3.24 6.82
CA LYS A 143 13.98 3.62 7.96
C LYS A 143 13.18 4.01 9.19
N LEU A 144 13.80 3.88 10.36
CA LEU A 144 13.29 4.50 11.58
C LEU A 144 13.72 5.97 11.66
N GLY A 145 12.90 6.79 12.29
CA GLY A 145 13.12 8.22 12.51
C GLY A 145 12.19 8.75 13.59
N ASP A 146 12.03 10.07 13.62
CA ASP A 146 11.26 10.74 14.68
C ASP A 146 9.77 10.88 14.36
N LYS A 147 9.37 10.60 13.12
CA LYS A 147 7.98 10.77 12.65
C LYS A 147 7.61 9.70 11.63
N THR A 148 6.34 9.33 11.64
CA THR A 148 5.75 8.49 10.59
C THR A 148 5.31 9.32 9.39
N LYS A 149 6.03 9.20 8.26
CA LYS A 149 5.82 9.98 7.04
C LYS A 149 6.42 9.32 5.80
N ILE A 150 5.92 9.73 4.64
CA ILE A 150 6.42 9.32 3.33
C ILE A 150 6.88 10.57 2.58
N TYR A 151 8.11 10.59 2.09
CA TYR A 151 8.66 11.74 1.37
C TYR A 151 9.61 11.28 0.26
N SER A 152 10.13 12.22 -0.53
CA SER A 152 11.11 11.87 -1.57
C SER A 152 12.32 12.79 -1.56
N GLU A 153 13.49 12.18 -1.76
CA GLU A 153 14.73 12.87 -2.09
C GLU A 153 15.17 12.43 -3.49
N ASN A 154 14.99 13.31 -4.48
CA ASN A 154 15.15 12.97 -5.91
C ASN A 154 14.24 11.80 -6.33
N HIS A 155 14.83 10.68 -6.76
CA HIS A 155 14.12 9.43 -7.13
C HIS A 155 14.15 8.40 -6.00
N CYS A 156 14.66 8.76 -4.82
CA CYS A 156 14.54 7.93 -3.62
C CYS A 156 13.26 8.30 -2.90
N VAL A 157 12.37 7.34 -2.71
CA VAL A 157 11.20 7.47 -1.85
C VAL A 157 11.57 6.95 -0.47
N ILE A 158 11.26 7.72 0.57
CA ILE A 158 11.64 7.38 1.93
C ILE A 158 10.37 7.16 2.73
N ILE A 159 10.26 5.96 3.30
CA ILE A 159 9.25 5.57 4.28
C ILE A 159 9.93 5.63 5.63
N GLU A 160 9.64 6.67 6.40
CA GLU A 160 10.16 6.90 7.74
C GLU A 160 9.07 6.63 8.76
N SER A 161 9.42 5.97 9.87
CA SER A 161 8.49 5.72 10.96
C SER A 161 9.16 5.77 12.34
N GLU A 162 8.36 6.00 13.38
CA GLU A 162 8.84 6.00 14.77
C GLU A 162 9.14 4.58 15.27
N THR A 163 8.41 3.59 14.75
CA THR A 163 8.54 2.18 15.12
C THR A 163 8.50 1.27 13.89
N GLU A 164 9.02 0.05 14.00
CA GLU A 164 8.93 -0.93 12.91
C GLU A 164 7.47 -1.29 12.56
N GLU A 165 6.56 -1.31 13.55
CA GLU A 165 5.12 -1.53 13.30
C GLU A 165 4.52 -0.39 12.46
N ASP A 166 4.94 0.84 12.72
CA ASP A 166 4.47 2.00 11.94
C ASP A 166 5.04 2.01 10.51
N LEU A 167 6.10 1.25 10.20
CA LEU A 167 6.52 1.01 8.80
C LEU A 167 5.43 0.26 8.02
N ILE A 168 4.70 -0.66 8.66
CA ILE A 168 3.59 -1.37 8.01
C ILE A 168 2.50 -0.36 7.65
N LYS A 169 2.14 0.54 8.57
CA LYS A 169 1.13 1.58 8.33
C LYS A 169 1.55 2.51 7.20
N ALA A 170 2.78 3.04 7.25
CA ALA A 170 3.29 3.94 6.23
C ALA A 170 3.39 3.23 4.86
N SER A 171 3.82 1.97 4.81
CA SER A 171 3.80 1.17 3.58
C SER A 171 2.37 0.95 3.05
N ASN A 172 1.41 0.60 3.92
CA ASN A 172 0.01 0.43 3.53
C ASN A 172 -0.60 1.74 3.01
N ARG A 173 -0.26 2.88 3.63
CA ARG A 173 -0.66 4.22 3.16
C ARG A 173 -0.13 4.48 1.75
N LEU A 174 1.14 4.17 1.51
CA LEU A 174 1.75 4.29 0.19
C LEU A 174 1.05 3.37 -0.82
N VAL A 175 0.78 2.12 -0.48
CA VAL A 175 0.06 1.18 -1.36
C VAL A 175 -1.31 1.73 -1.74
N TYR A 176 -2.09 2.24 -0.78
CA TYR A 176 -3.38 2.87 -1.09
C TYR A 176 -3.24 4.12 -1.99
N GLU A 177 -2.17 4.90 -1.83
CA GLU A 177 -1.87 6.05 -2.68
C GLU A 177 -1.58 5.64 -4.13
N LEU A 178 -0.74 4.61 -4.31
CA LEU A 178 -0.45 4.02 -5.62
C LEU A 178 -1.73 3.55 -6.29
N LEU A 179 -2.61 2.87 -5.55
CA LEU A 179 -3.91 2.38 -6.01
C LEU A 179 -4.96 3.48 -6.24
N GLY A 180 -4.70 4.71 -5.80
CA GLY A 180 -5.65 5.84 -5.87
C GLY A 180 -6.80 5.76 -4.87
N VAL A 181 -6.68 4.90 -3.85
CA VAL A 181 -7.68 4.79 -2.77
C VAL A 181 -7.59 6.00 -1.84
N ILE A 182 -6.37 6.44 -1.53
CA ILE A 182 -6.09 7.68 -0.80
C ILE A 182 -5.30 8.62 -1.73
N GLU A 183 -5.55 9.93 -1.65
CA GLU A 183 -4.83 10.96 -2.42
C GLU A 183 -3.63 11.55 -1.67
#